data_AF-A0A3P7IUE8-F1
#
_entry.id   AF-A0A3P7IUE8-F1
#
_cell.length_a   1.000
_cell.length_b   1.000
_cell.length_c   1.000
_cell.angle_alpha   90.00
_cell.angle_beta   90.00
_cell.angle_gamma   90.00
#
_symmetry.space_group_name_H-M   'P 1'
#
loop_
_entity.id
_entity.type
_entity.pdbx_description
1 polymer ?
#
loop_
_entity_poly.entity_id
_entity_poly.type
_entity_poly.pdbx_seq_one_letter_code
_entity_poly.pdbx_strand_id
1 'polypeptide(L)'
;MDFPPEDGRRYPRKGLATEWLLGLTVGNTIQIMHKEPARFRLPPPPLPSSIAVQMPLLMIGPGTGVAVFLAFCQYLLKEKLCNPESFLDVPRYLFFGCRILEKDSLYLDELKSYVREGILTELILCESQGQS
;
A
#
# COMPACT_ATOMS: atom_id res chain seq x y z
N MET A 1 8.59 -8.81 -42.16
CA MET A 1 7.83 -7.61 -41.76
C MET A 1 8.74 -6.85 -40.81
N ASP A 2 9.42 -5.83 -41.32
CA ASP A 2 10.31 -4.99 -40.52
C ASP A 2 9.49 -3.87 -39.89
N PHE A 3 9.60 -3.72 -38.56
CA PHE A 3 8.93 -2.68 -37.80
C PHE A 3 10.01 -1.69 -37.32
N PRO A 4 10.28 -0.62 -38.09
CA PRO A 4 11.23 0.40 -37.67
C PRO A 4 10.75 1.02 -36.34
N PRO A 5 11.62 1.11 -35.31
CA PRO A 5 11.24 1.55 -33.97
C PRO A 5 10.70 2.99 -33.91
N GLU A 6 11.01 3.82 -34.90
CA GLU A 6 10.49 5.19 -35.07
C GLU A 6 8.96 5.30 -35.24
N ASP A 7 8.28 4.26 -35.74
CA ASP A 7 6.82 4.28 -36.01
C ASP A 7 5.95 4.10 -34.74
N GLY A 8 6.58 3.90 -33.59
CA GLY A 8 5.90 3.62 -32.34
C GLY A 8 5.02 2.35 -32.41
N ARG A 9 4.13 2.17 -31.42
CA ARG A 9 3.19 1.04 -31.40
C ARG A 9 1.88 1.47 -32.05
N ARG A 10 1.46 0.77 -33.11
CA ARG A 10 0.20 1.05 -33.85
C ARG A 10 -1.09 0.66 -33.12
N TYR A 11 -1.02 -0.08 -32.01
CA TYR A 11 -2.19 -0.52 -31.24
C TYR A 11 -1.94 -0.47 -29.73
N PRO A 12 -2.96 -0.14 -28.91
CA PRO A 12 -2.84 -0.21 -27.46
C PRO A 12 -2.62 -1.66 -27.01
N ARG A 13 -1.70 -1.86 -26.07
CA ARG A 13 -1.43 -3.15 -25.42
C ARG A 13 -1.75 -3.02 -23.95
N LYS A 14 -2.39 -4.04 -23.39
CA LYS A 14 -2.73 -4.12 -21.97
C LYS A 14 -1.91 -5.22 -21.29
N GLY A 15 -1.70 -5.10 -19.99
CA GLY A 15 -1.07 -6.15 -19.19
C GLY A 15 -1.98 -7.36 -19.08
N LEU A 16 -1.45 -8.58 -19.31
CA LEU A 16 -2.27 -9.80 -19.31
C LEU A 16 -2.96 -10.03 -17.97
N ALA A 17 -2.20 -10.05 -16.87
CA ALA A 17 -2.74 -10.32 -15.54
C ALA A 17 -3.67 -9.21 -15.04
N THR A 18 -3.31 -7.95 -15.24
CA THR A 18 -4.11 -6.81 -14.77
C THR A 18 -5.41 -6.69 -15.54
N GLU A 19 -5.38 -6.85 -16.87
CA GLU A 19 -6.62 -6.82 -17.67
C GLU A 19 -7.50 -8.03 -17.38
N TRP A 20 -6.90 -9.22 -17.22
CA TRP A 20 -7.65 -10.41 -16.85
C TRP A 20 -8.37 -10.23 -15.50
N LEU A 21 -7.68 -9.69 -14.48
CA LEU A 21 -8.28 -9.38 -13.19
C LEU A 21 -9.41 -8.34 -13.28
N LEU A 22 -9.25 -7.30 -14.11
CA LEU A 22 -10.27 -6.26 -14.33
C LEU A 22 -11.54 -6.80 -15.01
N GLY A 23 -11.43 -7.89 -15.77
CA GLY A 23 -12.56 -8.52 -16.47
C GLY A 23 -13.38 -9.50 -15.62
N LEU A 24 -12.98 -9.76 -14.37
CA LEU A 24 -13.66 -10.73 -13.51
C LEU A 24 -14.97 -10.15 -12.92
N THR A 25 -15.91 -11.05 -12.65
CA THR A 25 -17.20 -10.76 -12.02
C THR A 25 -17.38 -11.60 -10.75
N VAL A 26 -18.25 -11.14 -9.85
CA VAL A 26 -18.58 -11.87 -8.62
C VAL A 26 -19.08 -13.27 -8.99
N GLY A 27 -18.48 -14.30 -8.38
CA GLY A 27 -18.74 -15.71 -8.69
C GLY A 27 -17.68 -16.37 -9.57
N ASN A 28 -16.75 -15.62 -10.17
CA ASN A 28 -15.60 -16.21 -10.84
C ASN A 28 -14.59 -16.77 -9.82
N THR A 29 -13.98 -17.90 -10.17
CA THR A 29 -12.94 -18.54 -9.36
C THR A 29 -11.56 -18.05 -9.80
N ILE A 30 -10.73 -17.65 -8.82
CA ILE A 30 -9.35 -17.22 -9.04
C ILE A 30 -8.42 -18.25 -8.41
N GLN A 31 -7.43 -18.72 -9.16
CA GLN A 31 -6.36 -19.53 -8.60
C GLN A 31 -5.29 -18.62 -7.99
N ILE A 32 -5.07 -18.74 -6.69
CA ILE A 32 -4.11 -17.94 -5.94
C ILE A 32 -3.14 -18.88 -5.24
N MET A 33 -1.84 -18.59 -5.34
CA MET A 33 -0.81 -19.23 -4.53
C MET A 33 -0.23 -18.19 -3.58
N HIS A 34 -0.25 -18.48 -2.28
CA HIS A 34 0.36 -17.60 -1.30
C HIS A 34 1.88 -17.69 -1.41
N LYS A 35 2.53 -16.55 -1.63
CA LYS A 35 3.98 -16.41 -1.56
C LYS A 35 4.33 -15.58 -0.34
N GLU A 36 4.91 -16.23 0.65
CA GLU A 36 5.36 -15.54 1.85
C GLU A 36 6.49 -14.54 1.55
N PRO A 37 6.39 -13.27 1.98
CA PRO A 37 7.49 -12.33 1.85
C PRO A 37 8.62 -12.73 2.80
N ALA A 38 9.87 -12.81 2.30
CA ALA A 38 10.98 -13.31 3.12
C ALA A 38 11.45 -12.29 4.19
N ARG A 39 11.49 -10.99 3.86
CA ARG A 39 12.10 -9.96 4.72
C ARG A 39 11.21 -8.75 5.00
N PHE A 40 10.20 -8.50 4.16
CA PHE A 40 9.34 -7.32 4.30
C PHE A 40 8.09 -7.69 5.12
N ARG A 41 8.26 -7.71 6.45
CA ARG A 41 7.22 -8.04 7.43
C ARG A 41 7.26 -7.04 8.58
N LEU A 42 6.14 -6.93 9.29
CA LEU A 42 6.03 -6.17 10.53
C LEU A 42 5.65 -7.14 11.67
N PRO A 43 6.55 -7.41 12.63
CA PRO A 43 7.95 -7.01 12.66
C PRO A 43 8.81 -7.90 11.73
N PRO A 44 10.01 -7.46 11.32
CA PRO A 44 10.88 -8.27 10.47
C PRO A 44 11.42 -9.49 11.25
N PRO A 45 11.56 -10.68 10.62
CA PRO A 45 12.15 -11.84 11.28
C PRO A 45 13.60 -11.56 11.75
N PRO A 46 14.03 -12.10 12.90
CA PRO A 46 13.34 -13.07 13.75
C PRO A 46 12.51 -12.44 14.89
N LEU A 47 12.16 -11.15 14.81
CA LEU A 47 11.48 -10.46 15.90
C LEU A 47 10.08 -11.06 16.18
N PRO A 48 9.65 -11.14 17.44
CA PRO A 48 8.34 -11.65 17.82
C PRO A 48 7.24 -10.65 17.45
N SER A 49 6.07 -11.12 17.02
CA SER A 49 4.94 -10.28 16.60
C SER A 49 4.53 -9.22 17.62
N SER A 50 4.65 -9.53 18.92
CA SER A 50 4.30 -8.63 20.03
C SER A 50 5.08 -7.31 20.05
N ILE A 51 6.26 -7.23 19.42
CA ILE A 51 7.04 -5.99 19.41
C ILE A 51 6.54 -4.97 18.38
N ALA A 52 5.73 -5.39 17.40
CA ALA A 52 5.29 -4.53 16.30
C ALA A 52 4.59 -3.25 16.78
N VAL A 53 3.76 -3.36 17.83
CA VAL A 53 3.03 -2.22 18.42
C VAL A 53 3.93 -1.22 19.14
N GLN A 54 5.22 -1.52 19.31
CA GLN A 54 6.21 -0.66 19.94
C GLN A 54 7.29 -0.18 18.95
N MET A 55 7.20 -0.59 17.68
CA MET A 55 8.19 -0.21 16.67
C MET A 55 7.89 1.17 16.08
N PRO A 56 8.87 2.10 16.09
CA PRO A 56 8.80 3.28 15.26
C PRO A 56 8.96 2.89 13.78
N LEU A 57 8.18 3.53 12.88
CA LEU A 57 8.12 3.17 11.47
C LEU A 57 8.30 4.39 10.57
N LEU A 58 9.09 4.23 9.51
CA LEU A 58 9.17 5.15 8.39
C LEU A 58 8.80 4.38 7.13
N MET A 59 7.65 4.72 6.55
CA MET A 59 7.06 4.01 5.42
C MET A 59 7.02 4.93 4.20
N ILE A 60 7.51 4.45 3.05
CA ILE A 60 7.58 5.23 1.81
C ILE A 60 7.01 4.37 0.70
N GLY A 61 5.80 4.71 0.24
CA GLY A 61 5.05 3.90 -0.72
C GLY A 61 4.23 4.74 -1.68
N PRO A 62 4.81 5.24 -2.79
CA PRO A 62 4.05 5.94 -3.81
C PRO A 62 3.19 4.99 -4.66
N GLY A 63 2.03 5.48 -5.11
CA GLY A 63 1.09 4.74 -5.95
C GLY A 63 0.68 3.40 -5.34
N THR A 64 0.69 2.34 -6.15
CA THR A 64 0.34 0.99 -5.70
C THR A 64 1.28 0.41 -4.64
N GLY A 65 2.47 0.99 -4.45
CA GLY A 65 3.42 0.61 -3.40
C GLY A 65 2.87 0.82 -1.98
N VAL A 66 1.83 1.65 -1.81
CA VAL A 66 1.18 1.88 -0.51
C VAL A 66 0.49 0.65 0.06
N ALA A 67 0.13 -0.33 -0.79
CA ALA A 67 -0.70 -1.47 -0.40
C ALA A 67 -0.13 -2.28 0.78
N VAL A 68 1.20 -2.43 0.87
CA VAL A 68 1.81 -3.18 1.99
C VAL A 68 1.76 -2.39 3.29
N PHE A 69 1.91 -1.07 3.22
CA PHE A 69 1.81 -0.21 4.40
C PHE A 69 0.37 -0.07 4.88
N LEU A 70 -0.60 -0.16 3.97
CA LEU A 70 -2.01 -0.30 4.33
C LEU A 70 -2.22 -1.55 5.19
N ALA A 71 -1.68 -2.70 4.77
CA ALA A 71 -1.75 -3.94 5.55
C ALA A 71 -1.04 -3.81 6.92
N PHE A 72 0.07 -3.08 7.01
CA PHE A 72 0.73 -2.81 8.30
C PHE A 72 -0.15 -1.96 9.22
N CYS A 73 -0.79 -0.91 8.69
CA CYS A 73 -1.70 -0.07 9.47
C CYS A 73 -2.94 -0.87 9.94
N GLN A 74 -3.52 -1.70 9.09
CA GLN A 74 -4.63 -2.60 9.44
C GLN A 74 -4.23 -3.59 10.55
N TYR A 75 -3.03 -4.16 10.45
CA TYR A 75 -2.48 -5.04 11.48
C TYR A 75 -2.32 -4.30 12.81
N LEU A 76 -1.69 -3.12 12.81
CA LEU A 76 -1.50 -2.32 14.03
C LEU A 76 -2.83 -1.86 14.64
N LEU A 77 -3.82 -1.48 13.82
CA LEU A 77 -5.15 -1.13 14.29
C LEU A 77 -5.83 -2.33 14.96
N LYS A 78 -5.74 -3.52 14.36
CA LYS A 78 -6.25 -4.75 14.97
C LYS A 78 -5.59 -5.03 16.32
N GLU A 79 -4.26 -4.94 16.41
CA GLU A 79 -3.55 -5.16 17.67
C GLU A 79 -3.94 -4.12 18.74
N LYS A 80 -4.11 -2.85 18.34
CA LYS A 80 -4.61 -1.78 19.23
C LYS A 80 -6.00 -2.09 19.78
N LEU A 81 -6.91 -2.55 18.92
CA LEU A 81 -8.28 -2.89 19.33
C LEU A 81 -8.33 -4.13 20.22
N CYS A 82 -7.45 -5.12 19.99
CA CYS A 82 -7.39 -6.32 20.81
C CYS A 82 -6.73 -6.08 22.18
N ASN A 83 -5.64 -5.31 22.23
CA ASN A 83 -4.86 -5.09 23.45
C ASN A 83 -4.46 -3.61 23.62
N PRO A 84 -5.40 -2.70 23.93
CA PRO A 84 -5.15 -1.26 23.99
C PRO A 84 -4.01 -0.89 24.96
N GLU A 85 -3.95 -1.54 26.12
CA GLU A 85 -2.95 -1.29 27.17
C GLU A 85 -1.50 -1.56 26.72
N SER A 86 -1.33 -2.44 25.72
CA SER A 86 -0.02 -2.79 25.17
C SER A 86 0.41 -1.89 24.01
N PHE A 87 -0.52 -1.08 23.49
CA PHE A 87 -0.27 -0.24 22.33
C PHE A 87 0.40 1.06 22.76
N LEU A 88 1.69 1.18 22.45
CA LEU A 88 2.46 2.36 22.80
C LEU A 88 2.37 3.41 21.69
N ASP A 89 2.35 4.67 22.12
CA ASP A 89 2.52 5.80 21.23
C ASP A 89 3.99 5.90 20.81
N VAL A 90 4.27 5.50 19.57
CA VAL A 90 5.61 5.49 18.97
C VAL A 90 5.54 6.12 17.59
N PRO A 91 6.60 6.80 17.13
CA PRO A 91 6.54 7.58 15.90
C PRO A 91 6.39 6.68 14.66
N ARG A 92 5.32 6.91 13.89
CA ARG A 92 5.04 6.18 12.64
C ARG A 92 4.66 7.15 11.54
N TYR A 93 5.50 7.25 10.52
CA TYR A 93 5.33 8.17 9.39
C TYR A 93 5.06 7.39 8.11
N LEU A 94 4.09 7.86 7.31
CA LEU A 94 3.84 7.36 5.97
C LEU A 94 3.97 8.47 4.93
N PHE A 95 4.88 8.29 3.98
CA PHE A 95 5.01 9.10 2.78
C PHE A 95 4.26 8.42 1.64
N PHE A 96 3.15 9.04 1.22
CA PHE A 96 2.34 8.60 0.09
C PHE A 96 2.46 9.61 -1.06
N GLY A 97 2.79 9.12 -2.24
CA GLY A 97 2.96 9.94 -3.45
C GLY A 97 2.10 9.48 -4.61
N CYS A 98 1.51 10.43 -5.34
CA CYS A 98 0.79 10.14 -6.59
C CYS A 98 0.98 11.28 -7.62
N ARG A 99 0.27 11.23 -8.76
CA ARG A 99 0.37 12.30 -9.76
C ARG A 99 -0.49 13.49 -9.33
N ILE A 100 -1.79 13.26 -9.19
CA ILE A 100 -2.79 14.25 -8.76
C ILE A 100 -3.59 13.63 -7.62
N LEU A 101 -3.59 14.24 -6.43
CA LEU A 101 -4.27 13.70 -5.24
C LEU A 101 -5.76 13.52 -5.47
N GLU A 102 -6.44 14.47 -6.12
CA GLU A 102 -7.89 14.40 -6.33
C GLU A 102 -8.32 13.26 -7.25
N LYS A 103 -7.40 12.73 -8.08
CA LYS A 103 -7.71 11.73 -9.11
C LYS A 103 -7.10 10.36 -8.83
N ASP A 104 -5.87 10.33 -8.35
CA ASP A 104 -5.05 9.11 -8.28
C ASP A 104 -4.83 8.61 -6.85
N SER A 105 -5.34 9.32 -5.83
CA SER A 105 -5.08 8.93 -4.44
C SER A 105 -5.76 7.61 -4.09
N LEU A 106 -4.96 6.57 -3.92
CA LEU A 106 -5.43 5.27 -3.46
C LEU A 106 -5.59 5.30 -1.94
N TYR A 107 -6.77 4.93 -1.44
CA TYR A 107 -7.07 4.75 -0.02
C TYR A 107 -6.88 6.00 0.87
N LEU A 108 -6.94 7.21 0.31
CA LEU A 108 -6.62 8.44 1.03
C LEU A 108 -7.41 8.61 2.34
N ASP A 109 -8.71 8.34 2.31
CA ASP A 109 -9.57 8.47 3.50
C ASP A 109 -9.22 7.43 4.57
N GLU A 110 -8.86 6.21 4.16
CA GLU A 110 -8.40 5.15 5.05
C GLU A 110 -7.05 5.54 5.69
N LEU A 111 -6.11 6.06 4.89
CA LEU A 111 -4.82 6.54 5.39
C LEU A 111 -4.98 7.71 6.37
N LYS A 112 -5.87 8.66 6.08
CA LYS A 112 -6.22 9.75 7.01
C LYS A 112 -6.89 9.24 8.28
N SER A 113 -7.66 8.14 8.19
CA SER A 113 -8.24 7.52 9.38
C SER A 113 -7.17 6.98 10.32
N TYR A 114 -6.08 6.40 9.80
CA TYR A 114 -4.99 5.88 10.64
C TYR A 114 -4.25 6.98 11.42
N VAL A 115 -4.23 8.23 10.92
CA VAL A 115 -3.74 9.37 11.71
C VAL A 115 -4.69 9.68 12.86
N ARG A 116 -6.00 9.73 12.59
CA ARG A 116 -7.03 9.98 13.62
C ARG A 116 -7.07 8.89 14.69
N GLU A 117 -6.87 7.63 14.29
CA GLU A 117 -6.82 6.48 15.18
C GLU A 117 -5.49 6.35 15.94
N GLY A 118 -4.52 7.26 15.71
CA GLY A 118 -3.21 7.23 16.37
C GLY A 118 -2.37 6.01 15.97
N ILE A 119 -2.61 5.44 14.79
CA ILE A 119 -1.77 4.40 14.19
C ILE A 119 -0.59 5.06 13.47
N LEU A 120 -0.86 6.11 12.70
CA LEU A 120 0.16 6.97 12.12
C LEU A 120 0.30 8.23 12.97
N THR A 121 1.53 8.64 13.22
CA THR A 121 1.84 9.97 13.74
C THR A 121 1.51 11.02 12.68
N GLU A 122 1.90 10.76 11.43
CA GLU A 122 1.64 11.68 10.33
C GLU A 122 1.59 10.94 8.98
N LEU A 123 0.71 11.44 8.11
CA LEU A 123 0.63 11.07 6.71
C LEU A 123 1.13 12.25 5.87
N ILE A 124 2.27 12.07 5.21
CA ILE A 124 2.87 13.05 4.31
C ILE A 124 2.43 12.73 2.88
N LEU A 125 1.78 13.70 2.24
CA LEU A 125 1.27 13.59 0.87
C LEU A 125 2.20 14.32 -0.10
N CYS A 126 2.56 13.64 -1.19
CA CYS A 126 3.43 14.17 -2.24
C CYS A 126 2.74 14.10 -3.60
N GLU A 127 2.76 15.19 -4.36
CA GLU A 127 2.23 15.25 -5.72
C GLU A 127 3.35 15.50 -6.73
N SER A 128 3.29 14.80 -7.85
CA SER A 128 4.20 15.05 -8.99
C SER A 128 3.59 15.95 -10.05
N GLN A 129 2.26 16.11 -10.08
CA GLN A 129 1.51 16.90 -11.08
C GLN A 129 0.38 17.74 -10.47
N GLY A 130 0.39 17.98 -9.16
CA GLY A 130 -0.67 18.66 -8.40
C GLY A 130 -0.82 20.17 -8.64
N GLN A 131 -0.16 20.73 -9.65
CA GLN A 131 -0.32 22.13 -10.05
C GLN A 131 -0.39 22.21 -11.58
N SER A 132 -1.61 22.27 -12.10
CA SER A 132 -1.96 22.71 -13.45
C SER A 132 -3.26 23.50 -13.39
#